data_AF-A0A2V6GX61-F1
#
_entry.id   AF-A0A2V6GX61-F1
#
_cell.length_a   1.000
_cell.length_b   1.000
_cell.length_c   1.000
_cell.angle_alpha   90.00
_cell.angle_beta   90.00
_cell.angle_gamma   90.00
#
_symmetry.space_group_name_H-M   'P 1'
#
loop_
_entity.id
_entity.type
_entity.pdbx_description
1 polymer ?
#
loop_
_entity_poly.entity_id
_entity_poly.type
_entity_poly.pdbx_seq_one_letter_code
_entity_poly.pdbx_strand_id
1 'polypeptide(L)'
;MNNGATIYNGRHTVDQTLMAMQEIERYCTAHPNSPVAIRHPRLSIRGRTFIALLGPSIEEGIAGFGDTVPAALRAFDMQYSRSLTPPGDRD
;
A
#
# COMPACT_ATOMS: atom_id res chain seq x y z
N MET A 1 37.48 13.47 6.98
CA MET A 1 36.49 14.23 7.78
C MET A 1 35.25 13.37 7.94
N ASN A 2 34.91 12.99 9.18
CA ASN A 2 33.72 12.21 9.50
C ASN A 2 32.49 13.11 9.74
N ASN A 3 31.32 12.48 9.63
CA ASN A 3 30.03 12.79 10.29
C ASN A 3 28.94 13.42 9.42
N GLY A 4 28.10 12.54 8.87
CA GLY A 4 26.75 12.85 8.39
C GLY A 4 25.78 11.72 8.73
N ALA A 5 25.82 11.21 9.97
CA ALA A 5 24.82 10.27 10.46
C ALA A 5 23.49 11.02 10.63
N THR A 6 22.69 11.07 9.57
CA THR A 6 21.37 11.68 9.63
C THR A 6 20.45 10.75 10.42
N ILE A 7 20.26 11.10 11.68
CA ILE A 7 19.25 10.55 12.55
C ILE A 7 17.89 10.95 11.99
N TYR A 8 17.31 10.09 11.15
CA TYR A 8 15.90 10.20 10.79
C TYR A 8 15.07 9.33 11.74
N ASN A 9 14.25 10.02 12.54
CA ASN A 9 12.80 9.81 12.51
C ASN A 9 12.11 8.77 13.40
N GLY A 10 12.63 8.34 14.54
CA GLY A 10 11.81 7.57 15.50
C GLY A 10 10.49 8.26 15.91
N ARG A 11 10.41 9.59 15.79
CA ARG A 11 9.23 10.42 16.10
C ARG A 11 8.39 10.81 14.88
N HIS A 12 8.95 10.69 13.67
CA HIS A 12 8.26 11.02 12.41
C HIS A 12 7.63 9.76 11.79
N THR A 13 8.21 8.58 12.06
CA THR A 13 7.65 7.29 11.62
C THR A 13 6.34 6.97 12.33
N VAL A 14 6.21 7.31 13.62
CA VAL A 14 4.96 7.12 14.37
C VAL A 14 3.83 8.02 13.85
N ASP A 15 4.15 9.27 13.53
CA ASP A 15 3.19 10.23 12.96
C ASP A 15 2.76 9.80 11.55
N GLN A 16 3.71 9.37 10.72
CA GLN A 16 3.42 8.79 9.40
C GLN A 16 2.61 7.50 9.47
N THR A 17 2.85 6.64 10.46
CA THR A 17 2.09 5.40 10.64
C THR A 17 0.65 5.72 11.04
N LEU A 18 0.45 6.67 11.95
CA LEU A 18 -0.88 7.11 12.37
C LEU A 18 -1.63 7.78 11.21
N MET A 19 -0.98 8.67 10.46
CA MET A 19 -1.56 9.29 9.26
C MET A 19 -1.94 8.24 8.22
N ALA A 20 -1.08 7.24 8.01
CA ALA A 20 -1.36 6.16 7.07
C ALA A 20 -2.54 5.29 7.52
N MET A 21 -2.63 4.96 8.80
CA MET A 21 -3.78 4.26 9.37
C MET A 21 -5.07 5.05 9.15
N GLN A 22 -5.06 6.35 9.45
CA GLN A 22 -6.22 7.21 9.21
C GLN A 22 -6.60 7.30 7.72
N GLU A 23 -5.63 7.35 6.81
CA GLU A 23 -5.90 7.35 5.38
C GLU A 23 -6.49 6.01 4.91
N ILE A 24 -6.00 4.89 5.43
CA ILE A 24 -6.59 3.56 5.16
C ILE A 24 -8.04 3.53 5.64
N GLU A 25 -8.32 3.97 6.87
CA GLU A 25 -9.67 3.99 7.44
C GLU A 25 -10.62 4.88 6.62
N ARG A 26 -10.17 6.07 6.22
CA ARG A 26 -10.93 6.96 5.34
C ARG A 26 -11.20 6.32 3.99
N TYR A 27 -10.20 5.67 3.40
CA TYR A 27 -10.34 4.99 2.11
C TYR A 27 -11.32 3.81 2.19
N CYS A 28 -11.20 2.96 3.21
CA CYS A 28 -12.13 1.85 3.45
C CYS A 28 -13.56 2.32 3.69
N THR A 29 -13.74 3.43 4.42
CA THR A 29 -15.06 4.03 4.67
C THR A 29 -15.67 4.59 3.37
N ALA A 30 -14.86 5.21 2.51
CA ALA A 30 -15.29 5.70 1.21
C ALA A 30 -15.57 4.57 0.21
N HIS A 31 -14.86 3.44 0.34
CA HIS A 31 -14.91 2.30 -0.58
C HIS A 31 -15.09 0.97 0.18
N PRO A 32 -16.27 0.71 0.77
CA PRO A 32 -16.49 -0.49 1.59
C PRO A 32 -16.37 -1.81 0.82
N ASN A 33 -16.57 -1.77 -0.51
CA ASN A 33 -16.46 -2.93 -1.39
C ASN A 33 -15.11 -3.02 -2.13
N SER A 34 -14.15 -2.13 -1.85
CA SER A 34 -12.82 -2.23 -2.45
C SER A 34 -12.06 -3.43 -1.88
N PRO A 35 -11.21 -4.10 -2.68
CA PRO A 35 -10.42 -5.22 -2.18
C PRO A 35 -9.45 -4.82 -1.07
N VAL A 36 -9.03 -3.55 -0.97
CA VAL A 36 -8.35 -3.04 0.23
C VAL A 36 -9.16 -3.25 1.51
N ALA A 37 -10.47 -2.93 1.50
CA ALA A 37 -11.35 -3.06 2.66
C ALA A 37 -11.66 -4.52 3.01
N ILE A 38 -11.61 -5.42 2.03
CA ILE A 38 -11.93 -6.84 2.22
C ILE A 38 -10.68 -7.64 2.60
N ARG A 39 -9.53 -7.35 1.99
CA ARG A 39 -8.31 -8.14 2.09
C ARG A 39 -7.28 -7.56 3.05
N HIS A 40 -7.43 -6.30 3.47
CA HIS A 40 -6.52 -5.61 4.37
C HIS A 40 -5.04 -5.82 4.00
N PRO A 41 -4.59 -5.31 2.82
CA PRO A 41 -3.21 -5.47 2.39
C PRO A 41 -2.24 -4.86 3.40
N ARG A 42 -1.07 -5.47 3.53
CA ARG A 42 -0.01 -5.01 4.42
C ARG A 42 0.63 -3.76 3.81
N LEU A 43 0.43 -2.61 4.44
CA LEU A 43 1.05 -1.36 4.02
C LEU A 43 2.46 -1.25 4.59
N SER A 44 3.42 -0.86 3.77
CA SER A 44 4.81 -0.62 4.17
C SER A 44 5.37 0.58 3.40
N ILE A 45 6.28 1.32 4.02
CA ILE A 45 6.97 2.45 3.38
C ILE A 45 8.42 2.08 3.08
N ARG A 46 8.86 2.33 1.85
CA ARG A 46 10.25 2.15 1.44
C ARG A 46 10.76 3.48 0.88
N GLY A 47 11.59 4.17 1.65
CA GLY A 47 12.02 5.52 1.32
C GLY A 47 10.85 6.50 1.35
N ARG A 48 10.37 6.92 0.18
CA ARG A 48 9.21 7.81 -0.01
C ARG A 48 7.99 7.13 -0.64
N THR A 49 8.10 5.84 -0.95
CA THR A 49 7.04 5.09 -1.65
C THR A 49 6.29 4.22 -0.66
N PHE A 50 4.97 4.34 -0.67
CA PHE A 50 4.06 3.45 0.02
C PHE A 50 3.77 2.23 -0.85
N ILE A 51 3.78 1.06 -0.20
CA ILE A 51 3.64 -0.24 -0.83
C ILE A 51 2.51 -0.96 -0.09
N ALA A 52 1.40 -1.23 -0.78
CA ALA A 52 0.29 -2.03 -0.29
C ALA A 52 0.42 -3.44 -0.85
N LEU A 53 0.81 -4.41 -0.01
CA LEU A 53 1.09 -5.78 -0.45
C LEU A 53 0.05 -6.76 0.12
N LEU A 54 -0.54 -7.57 -0.75
CA LEU A 54 -1.29 -8.77 -0.38
C LEU A 54 -0.60 -10.00 -0.96
N GLY A 55 -0.07 -10.86 -0.07
CA GLY A 55 0.61 -12.09 -0.46
C GLY A 55 1.96 -12.26 0.25
N PRO A 56 2.69 -13.35 -0.05
CA PRO A 56 3.96 -13.65 0.61
C PRO A 56 5.08 -12.66 0.21
N SER A 57 5.08 -12.21 -1.05
CA SER A 57 6.10 -11.33 -1.63
C SER A 57 5.50 -10.45 -2.73
N ILE A 58 6.19 -9.37 -3.12
CA ILE A 58 5.78 -8.52 -4.24
C ILE A 58 5.70 -9.31 -5.56
N GLU A 59 6.60 -10.26 -5.76
CA GLU A 59 6.69 -11.06 -6.99
C GLU A 59 5.60 -12.12 -7.11
N GLU A 60 5.16 -12.68 -5.97
CA GLU A 60 4.15 -13.75 -5.91
C GLU A 60 2.77 -13.26 -5.45
N GLY A 61 2.68 -12.00 -5.04
CA GLY A 61 1.47 -11.37 -4.52
C GLY A 61 1.01 -10.20 -5.39
N ILE A 62 0.06 -9.44 -4.85
CA ILE A 62 -0.48 -8.24 -5.48
C ILE A 62 0.05 -7.05 -4.70
N ALA A 63 0.79 -6.16 -5.36
CA ALA A 63 1.46 -5.03 -4.71
C ALA A 63 1.08 -3.71 -5.39
N GLY A 64 0.42 -2.82 -4.68
CA GLY A 64 0.18 -1.43 -5.12
C GLY A 64 1.29 -0.50 -4.65
N PHE A 65 1.71 0.42 -5.51
CA PHE A 65 2.75 1.41 -5.22
C PHE A 65 2.21 2.82 -5.38
N GLY A 66 2.64 3.75 -4.52
CA GLY A 66 2.30 5.15 -4.66
C GLY A 66 3.13 6.05 -3.75
N ASP A 67 3.20 7.34 -4.09
CA ASP A 67 3.87 8.37 -3.27
C ASP A 67 3.03 8.79 -2.05
N THR A 68 1.75 8.37 -2.02
CA THR A 68 0.84 8.53 -0.89
C THR A 68 0.10 7.23 -0.60
N VAL A 69 -0.47 7.11 0.60
CA VAL A 69 -1.27 5.95 1.02
C VAL A 69 -2.43 5.67 0.08
N PRO A 70 -3.35 6.62 -0.22
CA PRO A 70 -4.48 6.37 -1.12
C PRO A 70 -4.03 6.04 -2.54
N ALA A 71 -2.89 6.55 -3.01
CA ALA A 71 -2.34 6.18 -4.31
C ALA A 71 -1.89 4.71 -4.33
N ALA A 72 -1.20 4.25 -3.28
CA ALA A 72 -0.79 2.85 -3.16
C ALA A 72 -2.01 1.91 -3.04
N LEU A 73 -3.02 2.29 -2.25
CA LEU A 73 -4.27 1.53 -2.09
C LEU A 73 -5.04 1.43 -3.42
N ARG A 74 -5.17 2.53 -4.16
CA ARG A 74 -5.80 2.53 -5.48
C ARG A 74 -5.03 1.68 -6.49
N ALA A 75 -3.71 1.76 -6.49
CA ALA A 75 -2.85 0.94 -7.35
C ALA A 75 -3.01 -0.56 -7.04
N PHE A 76 -3.18 -0.90 -5.76
CA PHE A 76 -3.49 -2.24 -5.33
C PHE A 76 -4.86 -2.70 -5.83
N ASP A 77 -5.91 -1.89 -5.64
CA ASP A 77 -7.27 -2.22 -6.09
C ASP A 77 -7.32 -2.52 -7.60
N MET A 78 -6.65 -1.70 -8.41
CA MET A 78 -6.56 -1.90 -9.86
C MET A 78 -5.86 -3.20 -10.23
N GLN A 79 -4.75 -3.52 -9.58
CA GLN A 79 -4.05 -4.79 -9.84
C GLN A 79 -4.86 -5.99 -9.35
N TYR A 80 -5.53 -5.86 -8.21
CA TYR A 80 -6.39 -6.92 -7.68
C TYR A 80 -7.53 -7.25 -8.62
N SER A 81 -8.21 -6.24 -9.18
CA SER A 81 -9.25 -6.43 -10.19
C SER A 81 -8.72 -7.07 -11.47
N ARG A 82 -7.50 -6.72 -11.90
CA ARG A 82 -6.83 -7.36 -13.04
C ARG A 82 -6.49 -8.82 -12.76
N SER A 83 -5.97 -9.14 -11.58
CA SER A 83 -5.65 -10.52 -11.19
C SER A 83 -6.90 -11.41 -11.03
N LEU A 84 -8.03 -10.82 -10.66
CA LEU A 84 -9.33 -11.49 -10.62
C LEU A 84 -9.93 -11.74 -12.01
N THR A 85 -9.44 -11.06 -13.04
CA THR A 85 -9.86 -11.32 -14.42
C THR A 85 -8.90 -12.35 -14.99
N PRO A 86 -9.22 -13.66 -14.98
CA PRO A 86 -8.36 -14.64 -15.61
C PRO A 86 -8.20 -14.28 -17.09
N PRO A 87 -7.01 -14.43 -17.68
CA PRO A 87 -6.80 -14.23 -19.12
C PRO A 87 -7.52 -15.28 -20.01
N GLY A 88 -8.44 -16.08 -19.44
CA GLY A 88 -9.06 -17.26 -20.06
C GLY A 88 -10.46 -17.07 -20.64
N ASP A 89 -11.04 -15.86 -20.64
CA ASP A 89 -12.31 -15.58 -21.34
C ASP A 89 -12.02 -14.82 -22.65
N ARG A 90 -11.20 -15.45 -23.49
CA ARG A 90 -10.95 -15.10 -24.90
C ARG A 90 -10.78 -16.40 -25.67
N ASP A 91 -11.84 -17.20 -25.74
CA ASP A 91 -12.07 -18.18 -26.81
C ASP A 91 -13.57 -18.48 -26.90
#